data_AF-A0A832DK51-F1
#
_entry.id   AF-A0A832DK51-F1
#
_cell.length_a   1.000
_cell.length_b   1.000
_cell.length_c   1.000
_cell.angle_alpha   90.00
_cell.angle_beta   90.00
_cell.angle_gamma   90.00
#
_symmetry.space_group_name_H-M   'P 1'
#
loop_
_entity.id
_entity.type
_entity.pdbx_description
1 polymer ?
#
loop_
_entity_poly.entity_id
_entity_poly.type
_entity_poly.pdbx_seq_one_letter_code
_entity_poly.pdbx_strand_id
1 'polypeptide(L)'
;MERRTFVSVAAAGVLAGASSALAQAGAKPRQSDQRPRWGRQAEQEFRMGRGLAPQLMTEEEWKEHQQKMRSMTPQEREKYRQEVHQKMVERAREKGITMPSGPKAPARQPGS
;
A
#
# COMPACT_ATOMS: atom_id res chain seq x y z
N MET A 1 -28.22 26.00 49.16
CA MET A 1 -29.60 25.92 48.65
C MET A 1 -29.50 25.44 47.20
N GLU A 2 -29.96 24.29 46.75
CA GLU A 2 -30.76 23.20 47.33
C GLU A 2 -30.25 21.84 46.81
N ARG A 3 -30.55 20.79 47.58
CA ARG A 3 -30.26 19.38 47.32
C ARG A 3 -31.34 18.78 46.41
N ARG A 4 -31.01 17.73 45.66
CA ARG A 4 -31.93 16.60 45.39
C ARG A 4 -31.21 15.40 44.80
N THR A 5 -30.76 14.52 45.70
CA THR A 5 -30.53 13.09 45.47
C THR A 5 -31.86 12.31 45.59
N PHE A 6 -31.83 11.03 45.18
CA PHE A 6 -32.83 9.92 45.33
C PHE A 6 -33.56 9.54 44.03
N VAL A 7 -33.72 8.26 43.61
CA VAL A 7 -33.47 6.93 44.18
C VAL A 7 -33.30 5.89 43.04
N SER A 8 -32.48 4.87 43.30
CA SER A 8 -32.24 3.66 42.52
C SER A 8 -33.45 2.71 42.44
N VAL A 9 -33.57 1.94 41.35
CA VAL A 9 -34.09 0.55 41.41
C VAL A 9 -33.17 -0.35 40.60
N ALA A 10 -32.60 -1.32 41.32
CA ALA A 10 -31.88 -2.46 40.78
C ALA A 10 -32.85 -3.47 40.15
N ALA A 11 -32.44 -4.09 39.04
CA ALA A 11 -32.92 -5.41 38.67
C ALA A 11 -31.72 -6.25 38.22
N ALA A 12 -31.42 -7.25 39.03
CA ALA A 12 -30.41 -8.26 38.78
C ALA A 12 -30.81 -9.15 37.59
N GLY A 13 -29.84 -9.50 36.77
CA GLY A 13 -30.00 -10.44 35.66
C GLY A 13 -28.63 -10.88 35.15
N VAL A 14 -27.85 -11.55 35.98
CA VAL A 14 -26.69 -12.33 35.51
C VAL A 14 -27.26 -13.55 34.78
N LEU A 15 -27.22 -13.53 33.45
CA LEU A 15 -27.21 -14.74 32.64
C LEU A 15 -25.91 -14.78 31.88
N ALA A 16 -25.00 -15.59 32.40
CA ALA A 16 -23.81 -16.02 31.70
C ALA A 16 -24.18 -16.87 30.48
N GLY A 17 -23.54 -16.60 29.35
CA GLY A 17 -23.14 -17.61 28.38
C GLY A 17 -24.10 -17.92 27.23
N ALA A 18 -23.87 -17.27 26.08
CA ALA A 18 -23.77 -17.97 24.80
C ALA A 18 -22.88 -17.14 23.87
N SER A 19 -21.66 -17.62 23.70
CA SER A 19 -20.60 -17.04 22.90
C SER A 19 -20.96 -16.98 21.42
N SER A 20 -21.39 -15.82 20.93
CA SER A 20 -21.20 -15.48 19.53
C SER A 20 -19.88 -14.74 19.39
N ALA A 21 -18.80 -15.50 19.50
CA ALA A 21 -17.55 -15.17 18.85
C ALA A 21 -17.75 -15.29 17.32
N LEU A 22 -18.62 -14.46 16.75
CA LEU A 22 -18.51 -14.12 15.34
C LEU A 22 -17.39 -13.11 15.28
N ALA A 23 -16.21 -13.66 14.99
CA ALA A 23 -15.04 -12.95 14.56
C ALA A 23 -15.46 -11.90 13.54
N GLN A 24 -15.74 -10.68 14.01
CA GLN A 24 -15.39 -9.50 13.26
C GLN A 24 -13.87 -9.48 13.30
N ALA A 25 -13.29 -10.35 12.47
CA ALA A 25 -11.92 -10.27 12.01
C ALA A 25 -11.76 -8.82 11.62
N GLY A 26 -11.14 -8.06 12.51
CA GLY A 26 -10.77 -6.68 12.30
C GLY A 26 -9.74 -6.66 11.19
N ALA A 27 -10.18 -6.86 9.95
CA ALA A 27 -9.55 -6.28 8.81
C ALA A 27 -9.79 -4.78 8.98
N LYS A 28 -8.98 -4.15 9.86
CA LYS A 28 -8.70 -2.73 9.74
C LYS A 28 -8.47 -2.52 8.25
N PRO A 29 -9.32 -1.76 7.53
CA PRO A 29 -9.05 -1.48 6.13
C PRO A 29 -7.61 -1.02 6.09
N ARG A 30 -6.75 -1.74 5.34
CA ARG A 30 -5.34 -1.41 5.17
C ARG A 30 -5.31 0.09 4.98
N GLN A 31 -4.83 0.78 6.03
CA GLN A 31 -4.80 2.22 6.20
C GLN A 31 -4.70 2.83 4.81
N SER A 32 -5.81 3.43 4.37
CA SER A 32 -6.09 3.83 2.98
C SER A 32 -4.78 4.17 2.31
N ASP A 33 -4.37 3.36 1.35
CA ASP A 33 -3.07 3.47 0.73
C ASP A 33 -3.03 4.81 -0.02
N GLN A 34 -2.66 5.90 0.67
CA GLN A 34 -2.75 7.31 0.23
C GLN A 34 -1.79 7.61 -0.93
N ARG A 35 -1.16 6.59 -1.48
CA ARG A 35 -0.25 6.70 -2.60
C ARG A 35 -1.06 7.04 -3.84
N PRO A 36 -0.55 7.96 -4.68
CA PRO A 36 -1.22 8.30 -5.91
C PRO A 36 -1.33 7.07 -6.80
N ARG A 37 -2.44 6.98 -7.53
CA ARG A 37 -2.73 5.83 -8.40
C ARG A 37 -1.62 5.60 -9.43
N TRP A 38 -1.07 6.67 -9.98
CA TRP A 38 0.03 6.63 -10.93
C TRP A 38 1.30 6.01 -10.31
N GLY A 39 1.58 6.30 -9.04
CA GLY A 39 2.75 5.77 -8.34
C GLY A 39 2.73 4.25 -8.24
N ARG A 40 1.57 3.66 -7.93
CA ARG A 40 1.42 2.19 -7.92
C ARG A 40 1.65 1.54 -9.28
N GLN A 41 1.28 2.22 -10.36
CA GLN A 41 1.48 1.69 -11.71
C GLN A 41 2.95 1.78 -12.12
N ALA A 42 3.59 2.91 -11.84
CA ALA A 42 5.03 3.10 -12.07
C ALA A 42 5.88 2.10 -11.28
N GLU A 43 5.54 1.83 -10.02
CA GLU A 43 6.21 0.82 -9.19
C GLU A 43 6.21 -0.57 -9.84
N GLN A 44 5.07 -0.99 -10.38
CA GLN A 44 4.95 -2.29 -11.02
C GLN A 44 5.67 -2.34 -12.36
N GLU A 45 5.53 -1.29 -13.18
CA GLU A 45 6.12 -1.22 -14.51
C GLU A 45 7.65 -1.23 -14.46
N PHE A 46 8.24 -0.43 -13.55
CA PHE A 46 9.69 -0.28 -13.41
C PHE A 46 10.28 -1.11 -12.26
N ARG A 47 9.50 -2.03 -11.68
CA ARG A 47 9.93 -2.94 -10.59
C ARG A 47 10.55 -2.18 -9.42
N MET A 48 9.94 -1.07 -9.03
CA MET A 48 10.37 -0.27 -7.88
C MET A 48 9.74 -0.76 -6.59
N GLY A 49 10.32 -0.35 -5.46
CA GLY A 49 9.76 -0.61 -4.14
C GLY A 49 8.43 0.12 -3.90
N ARG A 50 7.60 -0.48 -3.05
CA ARG A 50 6.33 0.11 -2.61
C ARG A 50 6.57 1.51 -2.03
N GLY A 51 5.94 2.53 -2.60
CA GLY A 51 6.03 3.93 -2.18
C GLY A 51 7.17 4.72 -2.82
N LEU A 52 8.03 4.09 -3.63
CA LEU A 52 9.22 4.77 -4.18
C LEU A 52 8.95 5.59 -5.43
N ALA A 53 7.94 5.25 -6.25
CA ALA A 53 7.60 6.02 -7.44
C ALA A 53 7.40 7.53 -7.15
N PRO A 54 6.51 7.95 -6.23
CA PRO A 54 6.32 9.37 -5.92
C PRO A 54 7.53 10.05 -5.27
N GLN A 55 8.57 9.30 -4.87
CA GLN A 55 9.79 9.84 -4.26
C GLN A 55 10.94 10.01 -5.27
N LEU A 56 10.91 9.26 -6.39
CA LEU A 56 11.99 9.17 -7.38
C LEU A 56 11.64 9.76 -8.75
N MET A 57 10.35 9.95 -9.04
CA MET A 57 9.86 10.53 -10.29
C MET A 57 8.60 11.37 -10.05
N THR A 58 8.24 12.18 -11.04
CA THR A 58 6.98 12.95 -11.04
C THR A 58 5.86 12.21 -11.80
N GLU A 59 4.62 12.68 -11.63
CA GLU A 59 3.49 12.19 -12.44
C GLU A 59 3.66 12.49 -13.93
N GLU A 60 4.27 13.63 -14.26
CA GLU A 60 4.53 14.06 -15.63
C GLU A 60 5.57 13.15 -16.29
N GLU A 61 6.70 12.88 -15.60
CA GLU A 61 7.69 11.90 -16.07
C GLU A 61 7.05 10.53 -16.30
N TRP A 62 6.15 10.09 -15.42
CA TRP A 62 5.40 8.84 -15.61
C TRP A 62 4.52 8.85 -16.88
N LYS A 63 3.85 9.98 -17.18
CA LYS A 63 3.04 10.11 -18.40
C LYS A 63 3.88 10.03 -19.66
N GLU A 64 5.05 10.66 -19.66
CA GLU A 64 6.01 10.57 -20.78
C GLU A 64 6.51 9.13 -20.98
N HIS A 65 6.88 8.46 -19.90
CA HIS A 65 7.25 7.05 -19.92
C HIS A 65 6.12 6.18 -20.51
N GLN A 66 4.88 6.39 -20.06
CA GLN A 66 3.71 5.67 -20.57
C GLN A 66 3.48 5.91 -22.06
N GLN A 67 3.54 7.17 -22.52
CA GLN A 67 3.40 7.50 -23.93
C GLN A 67 4.50 6.85 -24.78
N LYS A 68 5.75 6.92 -24.32
CA LYS A 68 6.89 6.32 -25.00
C LYS A 68 6.77 4.80 -25.09
N MET A 69 6.33 4.12 -24.03
CA MET A 69 6.11 2.67 -24.07
C MET A 69 4.94 2.24 -24.95
N ARG A 70 3.98 3.13 -25.21
CA ARG A 70 2.80 2.84 -26.02
C ARG A 70 3.13 2.68 -27.51
N SER A 71 4.17 3.36 -28.00
CA SER A 71 4.66 3.24 -29.37
C SER A 71 5.75 2.16 -29.54
N MET A 72 6.29 1.62 -28.45
CA MET A 72 7.35 0.59 -28.47
C MET A 72 6.81 -0.82 -28.63
N THR A 73 7.62 -1.68 -29.25
CA THR A 73 7.41 -3.14 -29.28
C THR A 73 7.63 -3.77 -27.90
N PRO A 74 7.12 -4.98 -27.63
CA PRO A 74 7.32 -5.67 -26.35
C PRO A 74 8.81 -5.82 -25.96
N GLN A 75 9.66 -6.14 -26.93
CA GLN A 75 11.10 -6.32 -26.72
C GLN A 75 11.80 -5.00 -26.37
N GLU A 76 11.47 -3.92 -27.09
CA GLU A 76 11.98 -2.59 -26.78
C GLU A 76 11.47 -2.09 -25.42
N ARG A 77 10.22 -2.41 -25.08
CA ARG A 77 9.61 -2.04 -23.80
C ARG A 77 10.34 -2.70 -22.63
N GLU A 78 10.80 -3.94 -22.77
CA GLU A 78 11.57 -4.61 -21.73
C GLU A 78 12.96 -3.98 -21.54
N LYS A 79 13.68 -3.68 -22.64
CA LYS A 79 14.95 -2.94 -22.57
C LYS A 79 14.76 -1.58 -21.90
N TYR A 80 13.74 -0.85 -22.32
CA TYR A 80 13.41 0.46 -21.77
C TYR A 80 13.08 0.38 -20.27
N ARG A 81 12.35 -0.65 -19.83
CA ARG A 81 12.09 -0.87 -18.40
C ARG A 81 13.36 -1.10 -17.60
N GLN A 82 14.33 -1.84 -18.15
CA GLN A 82 15.63 -2.06 -17.51
C GLN A 82 16.44 -0.77 -17.40
N GLU A 83 16.50 0.02 -18.48
CA GLU A 83 17.18 1.32 -18.49
C GLU A 83 16.58 2.29 -17.46
N VAL A 84 15.24 2.40 -17.42
CA VAL A 84 14.58 3.27 -16.44
C VAL A 84 14.78 2.74 -15.03
N HIS A 85 14.74 1.42 -14.81
CA HIS A 85 15.01 0.84 -13.49
C HIS A 85 16.41 1.23 -12.99
N GLN A 86 17.45 1.11 -13.82
CA GLN A 86 18.81 1.51 -13.46
C GLN A 86 18.89 2.99 -13.09
N LYS A 87 18.29 3.88 -13.88
CA LYS A 87 18.22 5.32 -13.56
C LYS A 87 17.54 5.58 -12.22
N MET A 88 16.48 4.84 -11.91
CA MET A 88 15.80 4.99 -10.64
C MET A 88 16.62 4.42 -9.47
N VAL A 89 17.43 3.37 -9.68
CA VAL A 89 18.38 2.86 -8.68
C VAL A 89 19.43 3.92 -8.36
N GLU A 90 19.96 4.60 -9.37
CA GLU A 90 20.93 5.68 -9.20
C GLU A 90 20.32 6.85 -8.41
N ARG A 91 19.15 7.35 -8.83
CA ARG A 91 18.41 8.40 -8.10
C ARG A 91 18.10 7.99 -6.65
N ALA A 92 17.73 6.73 -6.42
CA ALA A 92 17.48 6.20 -5.09
C ALA A 92 18.76 6.24 -4.25
N ARG A 93 19.90 5.82 -4.81
CA ARG A 93 21.21 5.87 -4.14
C ARG A 93 21.60 7.29 -3.77
N GLU A 94 21.40 8.27 -4.66
CA GLU A 94 21.66 9.69 -4.38
C GLU A 94 20.80 10.23 -3.23
N LYS A 95 19.57 9.73 -3.09
CA LYS A 95 18.64 10.10 -2.01
C LYS A 95 18.81 9.26 -0.74
N GLY A 96 19.78 8.33 -0.70
CA GLY A 96 19.98 7.42 0.44
C GLY A 96 18.89 6.35 0.59
N ILE A 97 18.13 6.07 -0.47
CA ILE A 97 17.02 5.11 -0.50
C ILE A 97 17.52 3.80 -1.11
N THR A 98 17.22 2.68 -0.46
CA THR A 98 17.52 1.35 -1.02
C THR A 98 16.41 0.91 -1.98
N MET A 99 16.75 0.78 -3.27
CA MET A 99 15.86 0.22 -4.28
C MET A 99 15.89 -1.32 -4.26
N PRO A 100 14.75 -2.03 -4.29
CA PRO A 100 14.75 -3.49 -4.44
C PRO A 100 15.18 -3.89 -5.85
N SER A 101 16.10 -4.85 -5.96
CA SER A 101 16.68 -5.39 -7.21
C SER A 101 15.69 -6.21 -8.06
N GLY A 102 14.39 -6.16 -7.81
CA GLY A 102 13.41 -6.96 -8.53
C GLY A 102 12.04 -6.99 -7.85
N PRO A 103 11.02 -7.56 -8.53
CA PRO A 103 9.72 -7.74 -7.91
C PRO A 103 9.90 -8.59 -6.66
N LYS A 104 9.57 -8.05 -5.48
CA LYS A 104 9.39 -8.88 -4.29
C LYS A 104 8.41 -9.98 -4.68
N ALA A 105 8.87 -11.23 -4.67
CA ALA A 105 7.98 -12.37 -4.84
C ALA A 105 6.79 -12.18 -3.89
N PRO A 106 5.54 -12.45 -4.33
CA PRO A 106 4.41 -12.41 -3.41
C PRO A 106 4.78 -13.34 -2.26
N ALA A 107 4.74 -12.82 -1.03
CA ALA A 107 4.95 -13.63 0.16
C ALA A 107 4.00 -14.83 0.05
N ARG A 108 4.57 -16.01 -0.24
CA ARG A 108 3.85 -17.28 -0.26
C ARG A 108 3.23 -17.39 1.12
N GLN A 109 1.92 -17.19 1.23
CA GLN A 109 1.22 -17.33 2.51
C GLN A 109 1.49 -18.76 3.00
N PRO A 110 2.17 -18.97 4.15
CA PRO A 110 2.30 -20.30 4.69
C PRO A 110 0.96 -20.67 5.32
N GLY A 111 0.25 -21.60 4.71
CA GLY A 111 -0.96 -22.21 5.28
C GLY A 111 -2.17 -22.17 4.36
N SER A 112 -2.29 -23.20 3.54
CA SER A 112 -3.58 -23.77 3.13
C SER A 112 -3.43 -25.28 3.14
#